data_AF-A0A117MAH9-F1
#
_entry.id   AF-A0A117MAH9-F1
#
_cell.length_a   1.000
_cell.length_b   1.000
_cell.length_c   1.000
_cell.angle_alpha   90.00
_cell.angle_beta   90.00
_cell.angle_gamma   90.00
#
_symmetry.space_group_name_H-M   'P 1'
#
loop_
_entity.id
_entity.type
_entity.pdbx_description
1 polymer ?
#
loop_
_entity_poly.entity_id
_entity_poly.type
_entity_poly.pdbx_seq_one_letter_code
_entity_poly.pdbx_strand_id
1 'polypeptide(L)' 'IESTLITLLMGTPEIHWIFEYRNNESCFIFDDQPIKETLEGIPLSEPAVMRYIREMIETGIQEVHLSGIMEATH' A
#
# COMPACT_ATOMS: atom_id res chain seq x y z
N ILE A 1 -3.32 -9.89 -4.67
CA ILE A 1 -2.89 -9.37 -3.34
C ILE A 1 -3.40 -7.95 -3.19
N GLU A 2 -3.00 -7.06 -4.10
CA GLU A 2 -3.41 -5.65 -4.12
C GLU A 2 -4.93 -5.43 -4.07
N SER A 3 -5.71 -6.13 -4.90
CA SER A 3 -7.19 -6.04 -4.87
C SER A 3 -7.81 -6.37 -3.50
N THR A 4 -7.27 -7.34 -2.76
CA THR A 4 -7.76 -7.73 -1.44
C THR A 4 -7.50 -6.65 -0.40
N LEU A 5 -6.30 -6.05 -0.38
CA LEU A 5 -5.95 -4.96 0.53
C LEU A 5 -6.85 -3.74 0.29
N ILE A 6 -7.07 -3.38 -0.98
CA ILE A 6 -8.00 -2.28 -1.32
C ILE A 6 -9.42 -2.58 -0.85
N THR A 7 -9.93 -3.81 -1.02
CA THR A 7 -11.25 -4.17 -0.50
C THR A 7 -11.34 -4.02 1.03
N LEU A 8 -10.29 -4.39 1.76
CA LEU A 8 -10.24 -4.24 3.22
C LEU A 8 -10.23 -2.78 3.65
N LEU A 9 -9.35 -1.96 3.04
CA LEU A 9 -9.27 -0.51 3.31
C LEU A 9 -10.61 0.19 3.09
N MET A 10 -11.32 -0.16 2.02
CA MET A 10 -12.61 0.45 1.69
C MET A 10 -13.77 -0.10 2.54
N GLY A 11 -13.71 -1.39 2.89
CA GLY A 11 -14.75 -2.05 3.69
C GLY A 11 -14.66 -1.79 5.19
N THR A 12 -13.50 -1.33 5.67
CA THR A 12 -13.22 -1.09 7.11
C THR A 12 -12.35 0.17 7.32
N PRO A 13 -12.80 1.35 6.87
CA PRO A 13 -12.00 2.58 6.94
C PRO A 13 -11.68 3.06 8.36
N GLU A 14 -12.46 2.61 9.35
CA GLU A 14 -12.26 2.89 10.77
C GLU A 14 -11.06 2.16 11.39
N ILE A 15 -10.59 1.08 10.76
CA ILE A 15 -9.42 0.32 11.20
C ILE A 15 -8.16 1.03 10.72
N HIS A 16 -7.17 1.18 11.61
CA HIS A 16 -5.81 1.57 11.21
C HIS A 16 -5.12 0.37 10.55
N TRP A 17 -4.88 0.46 9.25
CA TRP A 17 -4.24 -0.60 8.47
C TRP A 17 -2.75 -0.34 8.31
N ILE A 18 -1.96 -1.32 8.75
CA ILE A 18 -0.54 -1.43 8.42
C ILE A 18 -0.36 -2.71 7.60
N PHE A 19 0.18 -2.58 6.39
CA PHE A 19 0.45 -3.68 5.49
C PHE A 19 1.95 -3.75 5.18
N GLU A 20 2.55 -4.92 5.40
CA GLU A 20 3.95 -5.18 5.10
C GLU A 20 4.06 -6.21 3.97
N TYR A 21 4.83 -5.86 2.92
CA TYR A 21 5.21 -6.77 1.85
C TYR A 21 6.73 -6.92 1.84
N ARG A 22 7.21 -8.17 1.91
CA ARG A 22 8.63 -8.49 2.06
C ARG A 22 9.09 -9.52 1.03
N ASN A 23 10.28 -9.30 0.48
CA ASN A 23 11.01 -10.24 -0.35
C ASN A 23 12.49 -10.21 0.05
N ASN A 24 12.98 -11.26 0.70
CA ASN A 24 14.31 -11.30 1.33
C ASN A 24 14.55 -10.08 2.26
N GLU A 25 15.59 -9.29 1.98
CA GLU A 25 15.94 -8.09 2.73
C GLU A 25 15.13 -6.85 2.30
N SER A 26 14.48 -6.91 1.14
CA SER A 26 13.64 -5.83 0.61
C SER A 26 12.25 -5.82 1.24
N CYS A 27 11.77 -4.64 1.62
CA CYS A 27 10.51 -4.46 2.34
C CYS A 27 9.77 -3.19 1.91
N PHE A 28 8.46 -3.30 1.74
CA PHE A 28 7.53 -2.21 1.53
C PHE A 28 6.51 -2.21 2.66
N ILE A 29 6.27 -1.04 3.25
CA ILE A 29 5.30 -0.85 4.32
C ILE A 29 4.31 0.22 3.86
N PHE A 30 3.03 -0.12 3.91
CA PHE A 30 1.92 0.80 3.71
C PHE A 30 1.25 1.05 5.07
N ASP A 31 1.07 2.32 5.42
CA ASP A 31 0.37 2.79 6.62
C ASP A 31 -0.71 3.79 6.19
N ASP A 32 -1.97 3.51 6.49
CA ASP A 32 -3.11 4.35 6.08
C ASP A 32 -3.36 5.54 7.01
N GLN A 33 -2.76 5.57 8.20
CA GLN A 33 -3.00 6.62 9.20
C GLN A 33 -2.51 8.00 8.72
N PRO A 34 -1.28 8.16 8.17
CA PRO A 34 -0.84 9.46 7.64
C PRO A 34 -1.72 9.99 6.51
N ILE A 35 -2.28 9.09 5.70
CA ILE A 35 -3.18 9.45 4.60
C ILE A 35 -4.50 9.98 5.15
N LYS A 36 -5.09 9.29 6.14
CA LYS A 36 -6.32 9.73 6.81
C LYS A 36 -6.16 11.09 7.48
N GLU A 37 -5.03 11.31 8.15
CA GLU A 37 -4.71 12.60 8.79
C GLU A 37 -4.60 13.73 7.77
N THR A 38 -3.94 13.47 6.64
CA THR A 38 -3.78 14.46 5.55
C THR A 38 -5.11 14.82 4.88
N LEU A 39 -6.03 13.87 4.81
CA LEU A 39 -7.31 14.04 4.12
C LEU A 39 -8.38 14.76 4.95
N GLU A 40 -8.16 14.97 6.25
CA GLU A 40 -9.07 15.74 7.14
C GLU A 40 -10.56 15.36 7.01
N GLY A 41 -10.84 14.05 6.86
CA GLY A 41 -12.21 13.52 6.74
C GLY A 41 -12.71 13.31 5.31
N ILE A 42 -11.89 13.59 4.29
CA ILE A 42 -12.16 13.11 2.92
C ILE A 42 -12.06 11.56 2.92
N PRO A 43 -13.09 10.83 2.45
CA PRO A 43 -13.08 9.38 2.45
C PRO A 43 -11.98 8.79 1.56
N LEU A 44 -11.37 7.67 1.99
CA LEU A 44 -10.41 6.92 1.16
C LEU A 44 -11.04 6.36 -0.13
N SER A 45 -12.37 6.19 -0.14
CA SER A 45 -13.15 5.76 -1.30
C SER A 45 -13.30 6.83 -2.39
N GLU A 46 -12.89 8.08 -2.13
CA GLU A 46 -12.93 9.12 -3.14
C GLU A 46 -12.03 8.73 -4.33
N PRO A 47 -12.50 8.78 -5.59
CA PRO A 47 -11.79 8.14 -6.71
C PRO A 47 -10.35 8.59 -6.89
N ALA A 48 -10.04 9.87 -6.63
CA ALA A 48 -8.67 10.38 -6.71
C ALA A 48 -7.76 9.80 -5.60
N VAL A 49 -8.30 9.65 -4.39
CA VAL A 49 -7.60 9.07 -3.23
C VAL A 49 -7.39 7.57 -3.45
N MET A 50 -8.45 6.87 -3.88
CA MET A 50 -8.37 5.44 -4.17
C MET A 50 -7.34 5.14 -5.27
N ARG A 51 -7.28 5.97 -6.31
CA ARG A 51 -6.26 5.85 -7.36
C ARG A 51 -4.84 6.04 -6.79
N TYR A 52 -4.64 7.06 -5.96
CA TYR A 52 -3.35 7.31 -5.31
C TYR A 52 -2.89 6.14 -4.43
N ILE A 53 -3.79 5.61 -3.59
CA ILE A 53 -3.48 4.45 -2.72
C ILE A 53 -3.11 3.22 -3.54
N ARG A 54 -3.85 2.97 -4.63
CA ARG A 54 -3.55 1.89 -5.57
C ARG A 54 -2.15 2.02 -6.16
N GLU A 55 -1.84 3.19 -6.72
CA GLU A 55 -0.54 3.47 -7.34
C GLU A 55 0.61 3.32 -6.34
N MET A 56 0.42 3.79 -5.10
CA MET A 56 1.41 3.64 -4.02
C MET A 56 1.68 2.16 -3.69
N ILE A 57 0.63 1.36 -3.50
CA ILE A 57 0.76 -0.07 -3.16
C ILE A 57 1.38 -0.84 -4.33
N GLU A 58 0.91 -0.59 -5.56
CA GLU A 58 1.44 -1.24 -6.77
C GLU A 58 2.93 -0.93 -6.94
N THR A 59 3.32 0.33 -6.83
CA THR A 59 4.72 0.78 -6.99
C THR A 59 5.61 0.18 -5.91
N GLY A 60 5.20 0.26 -4.64
CA GLY A 60 5.99 -0.28 -3.53
C GLY A 60 6.22 -1.79 -3.61
N ILE A 61 5.20 -2.55 -4.03
CA ILE A 61 5.34 -4.00 -4.27
C ILE A 61 6.30 -4.26 -5.44
N GLN A 62 6.19 -3.50 -6.53
CA GLN A 62 7.07 -3.64 -7.70
C GLN A 62 8.54 -3.35 -7.35
N GLU A 63 8.81 -2.30 -6.57
CA GLU A 63 10.17 -1.94 -6.13
C GLU A 63 10.82 -3.06 -5.29
N VAL A 64 10.07 -3.65 -4.36
CA VAL A 64 10.55 -4.80 -3.56
C VAL A 64 10.80 -6.02 -4.43
N HIS A 65 9.96 -6.26 -5.43
CA HIS A 65 10.15 -7.38 -6.35
C HIS A 65 11.42 -7.20 -7.22
N LEU A 66 11.60 -6.01 -7.79
CA LEU A 66 12.78 -5.68 -8.61
C LEU A 66 14.07 -5.77 -7.79
N SER A 67 14.07 -5.24 -6.57
CA SER A 67 15.23 -5.26 -5.67
C SER A 67 15.65 -6.70 -5.33
N GLY A 68 14.69 -7.58 -5.02
CA GLY A 68 15.00 -8.99 -4.75
C GLY A 68 15.49 -9.78 -5.98
N ILE A 69 15.13 -9.40 -7.20
CA ILE A 69 15.66 -10.01 -8.44
C ILE A 69 17.13 -9.62 -8.65
N MET A 70 17.48 -8.36 -8.38
CA MET A 70 18.85 -7.88 -8.51
C MET A 70 19.79 -8.59 -7.53
N GLU A 71 19.34 -8.88 -6.31
CA GLU A 71 20.08 -9.65 -5.31
C GLU A 71 20.28 -11.12 -5.73
N ALA A 72 19.27 -11.77 -6.32
CA ALA A 72 19.34 -13.19 -6.72
C ALA A 72 20.23 -13.46 -7.96
N THR A 73 20.71 -12.42 -8.63
CA THR A 73 21.58 -12.51 -9.83
C THR A 73 23.08 -12.34 -9.47
N HIS A 74 23.41 -12.26 -8.18
CA HIS A 74 24.78 -12.32 -7.63
C HIS A 74 24.98 -13.57 -6.78
#